data_AF-A0A349MEN9-F1
#
_entry.id   AF-A0A349MEN9-F1
#
_cell.length_a   1.000
_cell.length_b   1.000
_cell.length_c   1.000
_cell.angle_alpha   90.00
_cell.angle_beta   90.00
_cell.angle_gamma   90.00
#
_symmetry.space_group_name_H-M   'P 1'
#
loop_
_entity.id
_entity.type
_entity.pdbx_description
1 polymer ?
#
loop_
_entity_poly.entity_id
_entity_poly.type
_entity_poly.pdbx_seq_one_letter_code
_entity_poly.pdbx_strand_id
1 'polypeptide(L)' 'FRTIGRLANSEMTVLIHGESGTGKELVARAIHAHSPRRHGPFTAINMAAI' A
#
# COMPACT_ATOMS: atom_id res chain seq x y z
N PHE A 1 -9.86 -5.89 -6.98
CA PHE A 1 -8.52 -5.70 -7.60
C PHE A 1 -8.38 -4.50 -8.54
N ARG A 2 -9.40 -4.07 -9.31
CA ARG A 2 -9.28 -2.94 -10.28
C ARG A 2 -8.78 -1.61 -9.68
N THR A 3 -9.09 -1.33 -8.42
CA THR A 3 -8.62 -0.11 -7.74
C THR A 3 -7.11 -0.14 -7.46
N ILE A 4 -6.52 -1.30 -7.14
CA ILE A 4 -5.08 -1.42 -6.89
C ILE A 4 -4.30 -1.03 -8.15
N GLY A 5 -4.67 -1.55 -9.32
CA GLY A 5 -3.97 -1.22 -10.57
C GLY A 5 -4.04 0.26 -10.95
N ARG A 6 -5.15 0.95 -10.65
CA ARG A 6 -5.25 2.41 -10.86
C ARG A 6 -4.38 3.20 -9.88
N LEU A 7 -4.40 2.82 -8.60
CA LEU A 7 -3.61 3.49 -7.57
C LEU A 7 -2.11 3.23 -7.76
N ALA A 8 -1.74 2.04 -8.22
CA ALA A 8 -0.35 1.65 -8.41
C ALA A 8 0.37 2.50 -9.48
N ASN A 9 -0.35 2.96 -10.50
CA ASN A 9 0.20 3.87 -11.52
C ASN A 9 0.09 5.36 -11.14
N SER A 10 -0.40 5.68 -9.94
CA SER A 10 -0.56 7.05 -9.47
C SER A 10 0.52 7.42 -8.47
N GLU A 11 0.94 8.69 -8.52
CA GLU A 11 1.86 9.28 -7.55
C GLU A 11 1.13 9.83 -6.30
N MET A 12 -0.20 9.66 -6.21
CA MET A 12 -1.02 10.17 -5.11
C MET A 12 -0.80 9.40 -3.81
N THR A 13 -0.93 10.11 -2.68
CA THR A 13 -1.00 9.49 -1.35
C THR A 13 -2.27 8.65 -1.21
N VAL A 14 -2.12 7.42 -0.71
CA VAL A 14 -3.24 6.48 -0.52
C VAL A 14 -3.48 6.27 0.97
N LEU A 15 -4.73 6.47 1.39
CA LEU A 15 -5.20 6.15 2.73
C LEU A 15 -5.96 4.81 2.71
N ILE A 16 -5.48 3.83 3.47
CA ILE A 16 -6.09 2.50 3.57
C ILE A 16 -6.82 2.41 4.91
N HIS A 17 -8.15 2.35 4.86
CA HIS A 17 -8.99 2.18 6.03
C HIS A 17 -9.53 0.75 6.15
N GLY A 18 -9.87 0.37 7.38
CA GLY A 18 -10.42 -0.93 7.72
C GLY A 18 -10.09 -1.28 9.17
N GLU A 19 -10.83 -2.24 9.73
CA GLU A 19 -10.65 -2.72 11.10
C GLU A 19 -9.24 -3.29 11.34
N SER A 20 -8.81 -3.36 12.60
CA SER A 20 -7.54 -4.00 12.94
C SER A 20 -7.53 -5.46 12.49
N GLY A 21 -6.39 -5.97 11.99
CA GLY A 21 -6.26 -7.35 11.53
C GLY A 21 -6.83 -7.65 10.13
N THR A 22 -7.42 -6.68 9.42
CA THR A 22 -8.03 -6.89 8.08
C THR A 22 -7.03 -6.90 6.91
N GLY A 23 -5.72 -6.95 7.18
CA GLY A 23 -4.71 -7.08 6.12
C GLY A 23 -4.43 -5.81 5.31
N LYS A 24 -4.62 -4.62 5.89
CA LYS A 24 -4.30 -3.32 5.25
C LYS A 24 -2.87 -3.25 4.69
N GLU A 25 -1.93 -3.90 5.35
CA GLU A 25 -0.53 -4.00 4.91
C GLU A 25 -0.37 -4.78 3.60
N LEU A 26 -1.20 -5.80 3.37
CA LEU A 26 -1.22 -6.55 2.12
C LEU A 26 -1.70 -5.68 0.97
N VAL A 27 -2.67 -4.80 1.24
CA VAL A 27 -3.15 -3.80 0.25
C VAL A 27 -2.03 -2.82 -0.10
N ALA A 28 -1.32 -2.27 0.90
CA ALA A 28 -0.18 -1.38 0.67
C ALA A 28 0.93 -2.06 -0.16
N ARG A 29 1.28 -3.31 0.18
CA ARG A 29 2.25 -4.10 -0.59
C ARG A 29 1.80 -4.38 -2.01
N ALA A 30 0.52 -4.68 -2.22
CA ALA A 30 -0.02 -4.92 -3.56
C ALA A 30 0.05 -3.65 -4.42
N ILE A 31 -0.24 -2.47 -3.87
CA ILE A 31 -0.09 -1.20 -4.57
C ILE A 31 1.37 -0.97 -4.96
N HIS A 32 2.32 -1.15 -4.04
CA HIS A 32 3.76 -1.00 -4.34
C HIS A 32 4.24 -1.97 -5.42
N ALA A 33 3.89 -3.25 -5.30
CA ALA A 33 4.33 -4.31 -6.22
C ALA A 33 3.84 -4.10 -7.66
N HIS A 34 2.68 -3.46 -7.84
CA HIS A 34 2.12 -3.17 -9.16
C HIS A 34 2.48 -1.76 -9.68
N SER A 35 3.26 -0.98 -8.93
CA SER A 35 3.61 0.39 -9.30
C SER A 35 4.90 0.45 -10.15
N PRO A 36 5.15 1.58 -10.85
CA PRO A 36 6.46 1.84 -11.47
C PRO A 36 7.62 1.80 -10.47
N ARG A 37 7.33 2.03 -9.17
CA ARG A 37 8.30 2.08 -8.07
C ARG A 37 8.60 0.70 -7.45
N ARG A 38 8.05 -0.40 -8.00
CA ARG A 38 8.16 -1.76 -7.44
C ARG A 38 9.58 -2.26 -7.16
N HIS A 39 10.58 -1.73 -7.88
CA HIS A 39 12.00 -2.08 -7.70
C HIS A 39 12.70 -1.23 -6.62
N GLY A 40 12.06 -0.17 -6.14
CA GLY A 40 12.52 0.64 -5.03
C GLY A 40 12.12 0.05 -3.67
N PRO A 41 12.69 0.58 -2.58
CA PRO A 41 12.40 0.12 -1.23
C PRO A 41 10.93 0.33 -0.85
N PHE A 42 10.38 -0.59 -0.06
CA PHE A 42 9.07 -0.47 0.58
C PHE A 42 9.27 -0.43 2.09
N THR A 43 9.19 0.77 2.68
CA THR A 43 9.36 0.97 4.12
C THR A 43 7.98 1.06 4.78
N ALA A 44 7.63 0.04 5.56
CA ALA A 44 6.43 0.06 6.38
C ALA A 44 6.79 0.55 7.79
N ILE A 45 6.04 1.53 8.30
CA ILE A 45 6.19 2.06 9.66
C ILE A 45 4.89 1.80 10.40
N ASN A 46 4.95 1.04 11.49
CA ASN A 46 3.81 0.80 12.37
C ASN A 46 3.82 1.80 13.52
N MET A 47 2.94 2.80 13.45
CA MET A 47 2.81 3.84 14.48
C MET A 47 2.25 3.34 15.82
N ALA A 48 1.68 2.14 15.89
CA ALA A 48 1.18 1.58 17.15
C ALA A 48 2.28 0.88 17.98
N ALA A 49 3.44 0.65 17.38
CA ALA A 49 4.59 -0.02 18.01
C ALA A 49 5.76 0.93 18.28
N ILE A 50 5.56 2.23 18.03
CA ILE A 50 6.46 3.35 18.33
C ILE A 50 5.85 4.12 19.48
#